data_AF-A0A8X7BSM2-F1
#
_entry.id   AF-A0A8X7BSM2-F1
#
_cell.length_a   1.000
_cell.length_b   1.000
_cell.length_c   1.000
_cell.angle_alpha   90.00
_cell.angle_beta   90.00
_cell.angle_gamma   90.00
#
_symmetry.space_group_name_H-M   'P 1'
#
loop_
_entity.id
_entity.type
_entity.pdbx_description
1 polymer ?
#
loop_
_entity_poly.entity_id
_entity_poly.type
_entity_poly.pdbx_seq_one_letter_code
_entity_poly.pdbx_strand_id
1 'polypeptide(L)'
;MKCFTLLAFVVLIAVASAEDARIAFKLLGCKGTYDETKLHQVARVCDECYELYHEDTMRTLCADKCFSTTYFTGCVESIGQSESVSIYEKMVAELSGQ
;
A
#
# COMPACT_ATOMS: atom_id res chain seq x y z
N MET A 1 7.32 -36.62 14.90
CA MET A 1 5.93 -36.11 14.96
C MET A 1 5.80 -34.65 15.40
N LYS A 2 6.71 -34.11 16.23
CA LYS A 2 6.68 -32.69 16.69
C LYS A 2 7.04 -31.66 15.59
N CYS A 3 7.97 -31.98 14.68
CA CYS A 3 8.25 -31.09 13.53
C CYS A 3 7.08 -30.98 12.55
N PHE A 4 6.37 -32.08 12.27
CA PHE A 4 5.24 -32.04 11.33
C PHE A 4 4.09 -31.16 11.84
N THR A 5 3.81 -31.23 13.15
CA THR A 5 2.83 -30.36 13.79
C THR A 5 3.30 -28.90 13.82
N LEU A 6 4.55 -28.62 14.18
CA LEU A 6 5.13 -27.27 14.11
C LEU A 6 5.03 -26.67 12.69
N LEU A 7 5.42 -27.43 11.67
CA LEU A 7 5.35 -26.98 10.28
C LEU A 7 3.91 -26.67 9.84
N ALA A 8 2.95 -27.53 10.19
CA ALA A 8 1.55 -27.29 9.88
C ALA A 8 1.03 -25.99 10.55
N PHE A 9 1.40 -25.74 11.81
CA PHE A 9 1.05 -24.50 12.50
C PHE A 9 1.67 -23.26 11.84
N VAL A 10 2.95 -23.32 11.46
CA VAL A 10 3.62 -22.19 10.76
C VAL A 10 2.94 -21.89 9.42
N VAL A 11 2.59 -22.92 8.65
CA VAL A 11 1.88 -22.75 7.37
C VAL A 11 0.52 -22.10 7.57
N LEU A 12 -0.26 -22.53 8.57
CA LEU A 12 -1.56 -21.94 8.87
C LEU A 12 -1.45 -20.44 9.21
N ILE A 13 -0.48 -20.07 10.04
CA ILE A 13 -0.24 -18.66 10.41
C ILE A 13 0.12 -17.82 9.18
N ALA A 14 1.01 -18.31 8.33
CA ALA A 14 1.43 -17.58 7.12
C ALA A 14 0.28 -17.44 6.10
N VAL A 15 -0.58 -18.44 5.97
CA VAL A 15 -1.77 -18.37 5.08
C VAL A 15 -2.76 -17.34 5.59
N ALA A 16 -3.02 -17.30 6.90
CA ALA A 16 -3.91 -16.32 7.51
C ALA A 16 -3.43 -14.88 7.25
N SER A 17 -2.15 -14.58 7.52
CA SER A 17 -1.60 -13.22 7.32
C SER A 17 -1.65 -12.76 5.85
N ALA A 18 -1.45 -13.69 4.91
CA ALA A 18 -1.51 -13.37 3.48
C ALA A 18 -2.95 -13.09 3.00
N GLU A 19 -3.96 -13.66 3.65
CA GLU A 19 -5.37 -13.37 3.35
C GLU A 19 -5.79 -11.98 3.82
N ASP A 20 -5.41 -11.61 5.06
CA ASP A 20 -5.68 -10.29 5.62
C ASP A 20 -5.12 -9.16 4.73
N ALA A 21 -3.89 -9.32 4.24
CA ALA A 21 -3.25 -8.34 3.36
C ALA A 21 -4.01 -8.16 2.04
N ARG A 22 -4.51 -9.26 1.45
CA ARG A 22 -5.32 -9.20 0.22
C ARG A 22 -6.70 -8.58 0.44
N ILE A 23 -7.29 -8.79 1.61
CA ILE A 23 -8.56 -8.15 1.97
C ILE A 23 -8.34 -6.65 2.11
N ALA A 24 -7.31 -6.22 2.84
CA ALA A 24 -6.96 -4.81 3.00
C ALA A 24 -6.71 -4.12 1.65
N PHE A 25 -5.98 -4.77 0.74
CA PHE A 25 -5.76 -4.29 -0.63
C PHE A 25 -7.06 -4.01 -1.37
N LYS A 26 -8.04 -4.93 -1.30
CA LYS A 26 -9.36 -4.74 -1.94
C LYS A 26 -10.18 -3.65 -1.27
N LEU A 27 -10.13 -3.54 0.07
CA LEU A 27 -10.86 -2.52 0.83
C LEU A 27 -10.36 -1.11 0.54
N LEU A 28 -9.07 -0.94 0.21
CA LEU A 28 -8.50 0.32 -0.29
C LEU A 28 -8.98 0.68 -1.71
N GLY A 29 -9.74 -0.20 -2.36
CA GLY A 29 -10.25 0.01 -3.72
C GLY A 29 -9.29 -0.42 -4.83
N CYS A 30 -8.17 -1.07 -4.49
CA CYS A 30 -7.24 -1.61 -5.47
C CYS A 30 -7.81 -2.84 -6.16
N LYS A 31 -7.75 -2.86 -7.50
CA LYS A 31 -8.34 -3.92 -8.34
C LYS A 31 -7.33 -4.57 -9.30
N GLY A 32 -6.11 -4.04 -9.34
CA GLY A 32 -5.02 -4.52 -10.17
C GLY A 32 -4.26 -5.68 -9.53
N THR A 33 -2.97 -5.77 -9.86
CA THR A 33 -2.12 -6.86 -9.38
C THR A 33 -1.63 -6.54 -7.98
N TYR A 34 -1.90 -7.43 -7.02
CA TYR A 34 -1.34 -7.31 -5.67
C TYR A 34 0.18 -7.49 -5.73
N ASP A 35 0.92 -6.42 -5.42
CA ASP A 35 2.36 -6.39 -5.28
C ASP A 35 2.70 -5.69 -3.96
N GLU A 36 3.13 -6.48 -2.97
CA GLU A 36 3.42 -5.99 -1.62
C GLU A 36 4.48 -4.90 -1.60
N THR A 37 5.50 -5.02 -2.46
CA THR A 37 6.60 -4.06 -2.50
C THR A 37 6.11 -2.70 -3.00
N LYS A 38 5.34 -2.69 -4.09
CA LYS A 38 4.77 -1.46 -4.65
C LYS A 38 3.75 -0.84 -3.69
N LEU A 39 2.88 -1.66 -3.10
CA LEU A 39 1.88 -1.21 -2.15
C LEU A 39 2.52 -0.51 -0.94
N HIS A 40 3.58 -1.10 -0.38
CA HIS A 40 4.33 -0.51 0.72
C HIS A 40 5.04 0.80 0.31
N GLN A 41 5.57 0.88 -0.91
CA GLN A 41 6.23 2.08 -1.42
C GLN A 41 5.24 3.26 -1.55
N VAL A 42 4.07 3.05 -2.13
CA VAL A 42 3.05 4.10 -2.24
C VAL A 42 2.42 4.44 -0.88
N ALA A 43 2.22 3.46 0.01
CA ALA A 43 1.71 3.74 1.37
C ALA A 43 2.67 4.61 2.19
N ARG A 44 3.99 4.40 2.03
CA ARG A 44 5.02 5.19 2.69
C ARG A 44 4.97 6.67 2.32
N VAL A 45 4.61 7.00 1.07
CA VAL A 45 4.40 8.40 0.66
C VAL A 45 3.34 9.07 1.53
N CYS A 46 2.23 8.37 1.80
CA CYS A 46 1.16 8.90 2.65
C CYS A 46 1.59 9.10 4.11
N ASP A 47 2.43 8.20 4.63
CA ASP A 47 2.98 8.34 5.98
C ASP A 47 3.95 9.53 6.08
N GLU A 48 4.86 9.68 5.11
CA GLU A 48 5.78 10.82 5.05
C GLU A 48 5.03 12.15 4.87
N CYS A 49 3.96 12.15 4.08
CA CYS A 49 3.10 13.30 3.88
C CYS A 49 2.34 13.67 5.17
N TYR A 50 1.85 12.68 5.92
CA TYR A 50 1.26 12.91 7.24
C TYR A 50 2.26 13.54 8.21
N GLU A 51 3.52 13.08 8.24
CA GLU A 51 4.55 13.69 9.10
C GLU A 51 4.87 15.14 8.69
N LEU A 52 4.61 15.53 7.43
CA LEU A 52 4.80 16.91 6.97
C LEU A 52 3.66 17.83 7.40
N TYR A 53 2.40 17.38 7.25
CA TYR A 53 1.22 18.22 7.49
C TYR A 53 0.62 18.08 8.89
N HIS A 54 0.90 16.96 9.59
CA HIS A 54 0.34 16.61 10.89
C HIS A 54 -1.20 16.64 10.95
N GLU A 55 -1.87 16.32 9.85
CA GLU A 55 -3.33 16.21 9.79
C GLU A 55 -3.77 14.74 9.78
N ASP A 56 -4.60 14.36 10.75
CA ASP A 56 -5.08 12.97 10.93
C ASP A 56 -5.77 12.40 9.68
N THR A 57 -6.43 13.24 8.88
CA THR A 57 -7.12 12.83 7.66
C THR A 57 -6.19 12.59 6.47
N MET A 58 -4.93 13.03 6.54
CA MET A 58 -4.01 13.02 5.40
C MET A 58 -3.70 11.59 4.94
N ARG A 59 -3.46 10.65 5.88
CA ARG A 59 -3.20 9.24 5.54
C ARG A 59 -4.38 8.62 4.77
N THR A 60 -5.61 8.88 5.24
CA THR A 60 -6.81 8.33 4.62
C THR A 60 -7.08 8.94 3.24
N LEU A 61 -6.99 10.26 3.10
CA LEU A 61 -7.22 10.96 1.82
C LEU A 61 -6.16 10.61 0.77
N CYS A 62 -4.91 10.43 1.20
CA CYS A 62 -3.81 10.01 0.34
C CYS A 62 -3.97 8.58 -0.16
N ALA A 63 -4.35 7.63 0.71
CA ALA A 63 -4.50 6.23 0.35
C ALA A 63 -5.85 5.88 -0.32
N ASP A 64 -6.81 6.79 -0.29
CA ASP A 64 -8.16 6.57 -0.85
C ASP A 64 -8.11 6.18 -2.34
N LYS A 65 -9.11 5.41 -2.77
CA LYS A 65 -9.24 4.91 -4.15
C LYS A 65 -7.94 4.33 -4.70
N CYS A 66 -7.25 3.52 -3.90
CA CYS A 66 -5.96 2.94 -4.26
C CYS A 66 -4.91 3.98 -4.68
N PHE A 67 -4.72 5.05 -3.90
CA PHE A 67 -3.70 6.08 -4.14
C PHE A 67 -3.90 6.89 -5.44
N SER A 68 -5.06 6.79 -6.10
CA SER A 68 -5.37 7.50 -7.35
C SER A 68 -5.93 8.93 -7.13
N THR A 69 -5.74 9.50 -5.93
CA THR A 69 -6.24 10.83 -5.59
C THR A 69 -5.23 11.92 -5.90
N THR A 70 -5.73 13.15 -6.06
CA THR A 70 -4.87 14.33 -6.18
C THR A 70 -4.06 14.60 -4.90
N TYR A 71 -4.52 14.10 -3.74
CA TYR A 71 -3.77 14.18 -2.49
C TYR A 71 -2.48 13.34 -2.56
N PHE A 72 -2.55 12.14 -3.12
CA PHE A 72 -1.36 11.31 -3.32
C PHE A 72 -0.34 12.01 -4.22
N THR A 73 -0.77 12.53 -5.39
CA THR A 73 0.13 13.26 -6.30
C THR A 73 0.76 14.48 -5.61
N GLY A 74 -0.05 15.30 -4.92
CA GLY A 74 0.46 16.45 -4.17
C GLY A 74 1.43 16.06 -3.05
N CYS A 75 1.21 14.93 -2.39
CA CYS A 75 2.15 14.38 -1.41
C CYS A 75 3.49 14.00 -2.04
N VAL A 76 3.50 13.28 -3.17
CA VAL A 76 4.73 12.92 -3.88
C VAL A 76 5.55 14.16 -4.27
N GLU A 77 4.88 15.21 -4.75
CA GLU A 77 5.50 16.48 -5.08
C GLU A 77 6.07 17.19 -3.84
N SER A 78 5.31 17.19 -2.74
CA SER A 78 5.65 17.91 -1.51
C SER A 78 6.81 17.29 -0.72
N ILE A 79 6.96 15.96 -0.75
CA ILE A 79 8.10 15.26 -0.13
C ILE A 79 9.40 15.40 -0.94
N GLY A 80 9.40 16.16 -2.04
CA GLY A 80 10.60 16.45 -2.84
C GLY A 80 11.03 15.31 -3.77
N GLN A 81 10.14 14.36 -4.06
CA GLN A 81 10.39 13.24 -4.98
C GLN A 81 9.80 13.50 -6.38
N SER A 82 9.84 14.75 -6.85
CA SER A 82 9.25 15.16 -8.14
C SER A 82 9.83 14.38 -9.33
N GLU A 83 11.11 14.02 -9.31
CA GLU A 83 11.73 13.17 -10.34
C GLU A 83 11.20 11.72 -10.35
N SER A 84 10.51 11.31 -9.28
CA SER A 84 9.96 9.96 -9.10
C SER A 84 8.44 9.89 -9.28
N VAL A 85 7.75 11.00 -9.58
CA VAL A 85 6.28 11.03 -9.79
C VAL A 85 5.87 9.98 -10.82
N SER A 86 6.56 9.92 -11.96
CA SER A 86 6.27 8.94 -13.02
C SER A 86 6.48 7.48 -12.59
N ILE A 87 7.30 7.22 -11.56
CA ILE A 87 7.54 5.89 -11.02
C ILE A 87 6.36 5.50 -10.10
N TYR A 88 5.97 6.39 -9.19
CA TYR A 88 4.83 6.16 -8.32
C TYR A 88 3.53 6.03 -9.11
N GLU A 89 3.32 6.86 -10.14
CA GLU A 89 2.16 6.75 -11.03
C GLU A 89 2.06 5.38 -11.70
N LYS A 90 3.19 4.82 -12.16
CA LYS A 90 3.21 3.45 -12.71
C LYS A 90 2.84 2.40 -11.66
N MET A 91 3.38 2.53 -10.45
CA MET A 91 3.02 1.62 -9.35
C MET A 91 1.53 1.70 -9.03
N VAL A 92 0.98 2.90 -8.91
CA VAL A 92 -0.44 3.13 -8.64
C VAL A 92 -1.31 2.59 -9.78
N ALA A 93 -0.92 2.76 -11.04
CA ALA A 93 -1.65 2.21 -12.19
C ALA A 93 -1.73 0.68 -12.14
N GLU A 94 -0.61 0.01 -11.89
CA GLU A 94 -0.56 -1.45 -11.76
C GLU A 94 -1.39 -1.99 -10.58
N LEU A 95 -1.35 -1.31 -9.44
CA LEU A 95 -2.13 -1.68 -8.23
C LEU A 95 -3.62 -1.38 -8.41
N SER A 96 -3.96 -0.28 -9.07
CA SER A 96 -5.35 0.14 -9.33
C SER A 96 -6.00 -0.66 -10.46
N GLY A 97 -5.21 -1.18 -11.39
CA GLY A 97 -5.68 -1.87 -12.60
C GLY A 97 -6.16 -0.90 -13.68
N GLN A 98 -5.49 0.26 -13.81
CA GLN A 98 -5.78 1.31 -14.79
C GLN A 98 -4.70 1.40 -15.87
#